data_AF-A0A2W4N8N4-F1
#
_entry.id   AF-A0A2W4N8N4-F1
#
_cell.length_a   1.000
_cell.length_b   1.000
_cell.length_c   1.000
_cell.angle_alpha   90.00
_cell.angle_beta   90.00
_cell.angle_gamma   90.00
#
_symmetry.space_group_name_H-M   'P 1'
#
loop_
_entity.id
_entity.type
_entity.pdbx_description
1 polymer ?
#
loop_
_entity_poly.entity_id
_entity_poly.type
_entity_poly.pdbx_seq_one_letter_code
_entity_poly.pdbx_strand_id
1 'polypeptide(L)' 'IEEAKRLLETGNSTADEIAALVGYENPAFFRRVFKRTTGLTPGAYRRMFRPLGAASGTKGKKLSQNAD' A
#
# COMPACT_ATOMS: atom_id res chain seq x y z
N ILE A 1 -11.42 -3.17 2.39
CA ILE A 1 -10.27 -2.52 3.08
C ILE A 1 -9.72 -3.40 4.19
N GLU A 2 -10.57 -4.01 5.02
CA GLU A 2 -10.12 -4.93 6.09
C GLU A 2 -9.25 -6.08 5.57
N GLU A 3 -9.63 -6.75 4.48
CA GLU A 3 -8.79 -7.82 3.92
C GLU A 3 -7.43 -7.30 3.42
N ALA A 4 -7.39 -6.08 2.86
CA ALA A 4 -6.14 -5.46 2.45
C ALA A 4 -5.22 -5.17 3.64
N LYS A 5 -5.77 -4.77 4.80
CA LYS A 5 -4.99 -4.59 6.03
C LYS A 5 -4.36 -5.91 6.47
N ARG A 6 -5.17 -6.98 6.53
CA ARG A 6 -4.72 -8.33 6.88
C ARG A 6 -3.56 -8.79 5.99
N LEU A 7 -3.70 -8.63 4.67
CA LEU A 7 -2.65 -8.98 3.70
C LEU A 7 -1.38 -8.12 3.84
N LEU A 8 -1.50 -6.86 4.24
CA LEU A 8 -0.35 -5.99 4.51
C LEU A 8 0.39 -6.35 5.80
N GLU A 9 -0.34 -6.86 6.80
CA GLU A 9 0.17 -7.26 8.11
C GLU A 9 0.85 -8.63 8.08
N THR A 10 0.26 -9.61 7.40
CA THR A 10 0.74 -11.00 7.42
C THR A 10 1.57 -11.37 6.19
N GLY A 11 1.45 -10.62 5.10
CA GLY A 11 1.99 -10.98 3.80
C GLY A 11 3.07 -10.05 3.27
N ASN A 12 3.77 -10.52 2.24
CA ASN A 12 4.81 -9.77 1.53
C ASN A 12 4.32 -9.16 0.20
N SER A 13 3.08 -9.41 -0.21
CA SER A 13 2.53 -8.95 -1.49
C SER A 13 2.62 -7.44 -1.66
N THR A 14 2.85 -6.94 -2.86
CA THR A 14 2.90 -5.49 -3.09
C THR A 14 1.52 -4.84 -2.92
N ALA A 15 1.49 -3.52 -2.74
CA ALA A 15 0.21 -2.80 -2.65
C ALA A 15 -0.65 -2.95 -3.93
N ASP A 16 -0.03 -3.21 -5.08
CA ASP A 16 -0.71 -3.39 -6.36
C ASP A 16 -1.27 -4.81 -6.50
N GLU A 17 -0.50 -5.82 -6.07
CA GLU A 17 -1.00 -7.20 -5.95
C GLU A 17 -2.18 -7.27 -4.98
N ILE A 18 -2.07 -6.61 -3.82
CA ILE A 18 -3.15 -6.56 -2.84
C ILE A 18 -4.37 -5.83 -3.43
N ALA A 19 -4.18 -4.78 -4.21
CA ALA A 19 -5.27 -4.10 -4.89
C ALA A 19 -6.03 -5.06 -5.82
N ALA A 20 -5.30 -5.82 -6.66
CA ALA A 20 -5.91 -6.82 -7.54
C ALA A 20 -6.62 -7.93 -6.76
N LEU A 21 -6.00 -8.45 -5.69
CA LEU A 21 -6.55 -9.51 -4.84
C LEU A 21 -7.85 -9.09 -4.15
N VAL A 22 -7.98 -7.82 -3.76
CA VAL A 22 -9.18 -7.29 -3.08
C VAL A 22 -10.19 -6.66 -4.04
N GLY A 23 -10.05 -6.90 -5.35
CA GLY A 23 -11.04 -6.55 -6.37
C GLY A 23 -10.93 -5.14 -6.95
N TYR A 24 -9.78 -4.49 -6.83
CA TYR A 24 -9.53 -3.18 -7.43
C TYR A 24 -8.78 -3.32 -8.76
N GLU A 25 -9.42 -2.90 -9.86
CA GLU A 25 -8.76 -2.82 -11.18
C GLU A 25 -7.69 -1.72 -11.23
N ASN A 26 -7.85 -0.65 -10.44
CA ASN A 26 -6.93 0.48 -10.41
C ASN A 26 -6.20 0.58 -9.06
N PRO A 27 -4.89 0.21 -9.00
CA PRO A 27 -4.09 0.31 -7.79
C PRO A 27 -3.96 1.73 -7.23
N ALA A 28 -3.99 2.76 -8.08
CA ALA A 28 -3.93 4.16 -7.63
C ALA A 28 -5.23 4.56 -6.90
N PHE A 29 -6.38 4.09 -7.38
CA PHE A 29 -7.66 4.28 -6.69
C PHE A 29 -7.66 3.55 -5.35
N PHE A 30 -7.23 2.29 -5.31
CA PHE A 30 -7.06 1.52 -4.07
C PHE A 30 -6.22 2.28 -3.05
N ARG A 31 -5.03 2.77 -3.43
CA ARG A 31 -4.13 3.52 -2.53
C ARG A 31 -4.80 4.78 -1.96
N ARG A 32 -5.63 5.47 -2.76
CA ARG A 32 -6.39 6.65 -2.32
C ARG A 32 -7.48 6.28 -1.33
N VAL A 33 -8.28 5.25 -1.61
CA VAL A 33 -9.32 4.76 -0.71
C VAL A 33 -8.69 4.26 0.58
N PHE A 34 -7.66 3.43 0.50
CA PHE A 34 -6.95 2.90 1.66
C PHE A 34 -6.40 4.00 2.56
N LYS A 35 -5.78 5.04 1.98
CA LYS A 35 -5.30 6.20 2.76
C LYS A 35 -6.45 6.99 3.39
N ARG A 36 -7.57 7.19 2.70
CA ARG A 36 -8.74 7.86 3.26
C ARG A 36 -9.36 7.08 4.42
N THR A 37 -9.36 5.75 4.35
CA THR A 37 -9.96 4.89 5.38
C THR A 37 -9.03 4.67 6.58
N THR A 38 -7.73 4.51 6.36
CA THR A 38 -6.77 4.14 7.43
C THR A 38 -5.90 5.30 7.91
N GLY A 39 -5.93 6.44 7.21
CA GLY A 39 -5.02 7.56 7.44
C GLY A 39 -3.60 7.35 6.88
N LEU A 40 -3.24 6.12 6.49
CA LEU A 40 -1.88 5.75 6.08
C LEU A 40 -1.85 5.22 4.65
N THR A 41 -0.72 5.37 3.96
CA THR A 41 -0.52 4.64 2.70
C THR A 41 -0.32 3.15 2.98
N PRO A 42 -0.67 2.22 2.07
CA PRO A 42 -0.45 0.79 2.27
C PRO A 42 0.99 0.44 2.70
N GLY A 43 1.99 1.09 2.10
CA GLY A 43 3.40 0.89 2.46
C GLY A 43 3.78 1.45 3.83
N ALA A 44 3.20 2.57 4.26
CA ALA A 44 3.38 3.09 5.61
C ALA A 44 2.69 2.20 6.64
N TYR A 45 1.48 1.73 6.34
CA TYR A 45 0.73 0.78 7.15
C TYR A 45 1.55 -0.50 7.38
N ARG A 46 2.05 -1.14 6.31
CA ARG A 46 2.93 -2.31 6.44
C ARG A 46 4.12 -2.08 7.37
N ARG A 47 4.79 -0.93 7.28
CA ARG A 47 5.96 -0.63 8.13
C ARG A 47 5.62 -0.47 9.60
N MET A 48 4.39 -0.05 9.93
CA MET A 48 3.94 0.10 11.31
C MET A 48 3.67 -1.27 11.96
N PHE A 49 3.15 -2.23 11.18
CA PHE A 49 2.77 -3.56 11.69
C PHE A 49 3.85 -4.62 11.53
N ARG A 50 4.85 -4.40 10.66
CA ARG A 50 6.00 -5.29 10.58
C ARG A 50 7.00 -4.90 11.67
N PRO A 51 7.31 -5.79 12.62
CA PRO A 51 8.26 -5.48 13.69
C PRO A 51 9.60 -5.04 13.08
N LEU A 52 10.27 -4.14 13.80
CA LEU A 52 11.50 -3.40 13.50
C LEU A 52 12.70 -4.34 13.22
N GLY A 53 12.63 -5.19 12.20
CA GLY A 53 13.66 -6.17 11.84
C GLY A 53 13.76 -6.44 10.35
N ALA A 54 12.89 -5.82 9.53
CA ALA A 54 12.88 -6.01 8.09
C ALA A 54 12.90 -4.67 7.34
N ALA A 55 13.91 -3.85 7.65
CA ALA A 55 14.24 -2.66 6.89
C ALA A 55 14.59 -3.06 5.45
N SER A 56 13.65 -2.89 4.53
CA SER A 56 13.89 -3.03 3.08
C SER A 56 13.06 -2.00 2.32
N GLY A 57 13.77 -1.01 1.76
CA GLY A 57 13.43 -0.38 0.48
C GLY A 57 12.30 0.65 0.46
N THR A 58 12.60 1.90 0.81
CA THR A 58 11.90 3.05 0.23
C THR A 58 12.32 3.25 -1.24
N LYS A 59 11.87 2.36 -2.14
CA LYS A 59 11.97 2.61 -3.59
C LYS A 59 10.68 3.28 -4.07
N GLY A 60 10.80 4.48 -4.62
CA GLY A 60 9.78 5.08 -5.48
C GLY A 60 8.98 6.26 -4.92
N LYS A 61 9.64 7.37 -4.57
CA LYS A 61 9.02 8.70 -4.67
C LYS A 61 9.00 9.07 -6.17
N LYS A 62 7.98 8.63 -6.92
CA LYS A 62 7.62 9.26 -8.21
C LYS A 62 6.14 9.64 -8.10
N LEU A 63 5.90 10.84 -7.57
CA LEU A 63 4.59 11.48 -7.58
C LEU A 63 4.79 12.91 -8.10
N SER A 64 4.30 13.12 -9.33
CA SER A 64 4.06 14.39 -10.05
C SER A 64 5.32 15.21 -10.41
N GLN A 65 5.48 15.81 -11.59
CA GLN A 65 4.57 16.67 -12.37
C GLN A 65 4.76 16.39 -13.89
N ASN A 66 3.69 16.09 -14.65
CA ASN A 66 3.01 16.98 -15.62
C ASN A 66 4.03 17.66 -16.57
N ALA A 67 4.31 17.15 -17.78
CA ALA A 67 3.52 17.31 -19.02
C ALA A 67 3.31 18.79 -19.39
N ASP A 68 4.17 19.29 -20.28
CA ASP A 68 3.88 20.41 -21.19
C ASP A 68 2.97 19.94 -22.34
#